data_AF-Q6MI03-F1
#
_entry.id   AF-Q6MI03-F1
#
_cell.length_a   1.000
_cell.length_b   1.000
_cell.length_c   1.000
_cell.angle_alpha   90.00
_cell.angle_beta   90.00
_cell.angle_gamma   90.00
#
_symmetry.space_group_name_H-M   'P 1'
#
loop_
_entity.id
_entity.type
_entity.pdbx_description
1 polymer ?
#
loop_
_entity_poly.entity_id
_entity_poly.type
_entity_poly.pdbx_seq_one_letter_code
_entity_poly.pdbx_strand_id
1 'polypeptide(L)'
;MLMSFVFSTQAFASAFDSLNDQKLQEQALTLLEQNAASMRLTGDVRAEEKLTEILAKVQAYNDEILTRLSEGQDLENMTSAVSHTDTKCSIDQGGKSAVCNLLISYRPLGETNVRFHVDLDDAGNAVGISNTADITRGD
;
A
#
# COMPACT_ATOMS: atom_id res chain seq x y z
N MET A 1 2.11 3.14 54.86
CA MET A 1 2.41 4.01 53.71
C MET A 1 2.69 3.09 52.53
N LEU A 2 1.66 2.74 51.75
CA LEU A 2 1.81 1.88 50.56
C LEU A 2 1.90 2.78 49.34
N MET A 3 3.08 2.89 48.73
CA MET A 3 3.24 3.44 47.39
C MET A 3 2.95 2.34 46.37
N SER A 4 1.84 2.48 45.65
CA SER A 4 1.54 1.71 44.45
C SER A 4 2.37 2.25 43.28
N PHE A 5 3.25 1.42 42.72
CA PHE A 5 3.84 1.65 41.41
C PHE A 5 2.81 1.29 40.33
N VAL A 6 2.30 2.28 39.62
CA VAL A 6 1.55 2.08 38.38
C VAL A 6 2.55 2.26 37.24
N PHE A 7 3.11 1.15 36.75
CA PHE A 7 3.93 1.15 35.54
C PHE A 7 3.02 1.23 34.30
N SER A 8 3.14 2.36 33.61
CA SER A 8 2.81 2.68 32.23
C SER A 8 2.50 1.51 31.28
N THR A 9 1.22 1.33 30.93
CA THR A 9 0.75 0.43 29.84
C THR A 9 0.48 1.16 28.51
N GLN A 10 0.71 2.47 28.41
CA GLN A 10 0.23 3.27 27.27
C GLN A 10 1.12 3.24 26.01
N ALA A 11 2.34 2.68 26.06
CA ALA A 11 3.28 2.70 24.93
C ALA A 11 3.22 1.46 24.03
N PHE A 12 2.47 0.42 24.40
CA PHE A 12 2.37 -0.80 23.60
C PHE A 12 1.26 -0.71 22.54
N ALA A 13 0.16 -0.01 22.80
CA ALA A 13 -0.97 0.03 21.86
C ALA A 13 -0.59 0.59 20.48
N SER A 14 0.19 1.68 20.41
CA SER A 14 0.55 2.33 19.14
C SER A 14 1.55 1.56 18.28
N ALA A 15 2.49 0.84 18.90
CA ALA A 15 3.46 0.02 18.16
C ALA A 15 2.82 -1.25 17.59
N PHE A 16 1.90 -1.87 18.32
CA PHE A 16 1.14 -3.02 17.83
C PHE A 16 0.15 -2.62 16.74
N ASP A 17 -0.49 -1.45 16.86
CA ASP A 17 -1.37 -0.91 15.82
C ASP A 17 -0.58 -0.65 14.52
N SER A 18 0.58 -0.01 14.63
CA SER A 18 1.49 0.22 13.49
C SER A 18 1.96 -1.06 12.80
N LEU A 19 2.18 -2.15 13.54
CA LEU A 19 2.59 -3.44 12.97
C LEU A 19 1.42 -4.15 12.27
N ASN A 20 0.22 -4.07 12.85
CA ASN A 20 -0.99 -4.60 12.23
C ASN A 20 -1.33 -3.84 10.95
N ASP A 21 -1.17 -2.51 10.95
CA ASP A 21 -1.33 -1.68 9.77
C ASP A 21 -0.34 -2.04 8.66
N GLN A 22 0.94 -2.24 8.99
CA GLN A 22 1.95 -2.68 8.03
C GLN A 22 1.62 -4.05 7.44
N LYS A 23 1.26 -5.01 8.30
CA LYS A 23 0.85 -6.35 7.84
C LYS A 23 -0.34 -6.28 6.89
N LEU A 24 -1.37 -5.50 7.23
CA LEU A 24 -2.55 -5.34 6.37
C LEU A 24 -2.17 -4.71 5.02
N GLN A 25 -1.32 -3.69 5.01
CA GLN A 25 -0.85 -3.04 3.78
C GLN A 25 -0.09 -4.02 2.87
N GLU A 26 0.82 -4.82 3.44
CA GLU A 26 1.57 -5.84 2.69
C GLU A 26 0.66 -6.92 2.09
N GLN A 27 -0.29 -7.43 2.88
CA GLN A 27 -1.26 -8.43 2.41
C GLN A 27 -2.17 -7.85 1.33
N ALA A 28 -2.65 -6.61 1.50
CA ALA A 28 -3.51 -5.93 0.54
C ALA A 28 -2.79 -5.69 -0.79
N LEU A 29 -1.53 -5.23 -0.75
CA LEU A 29 -0.72 -5.03 -1.95
C LEU A 29 -0.45 -6.35 -2.67
N THR A 30 -0.15 -7.41 -1.93
CA THR A 30 0.03 -8.76 -2.49
C THR A 30 -1.23 -9.23 -3.23
N LEU A 31 -2.41 -9.04 -2.63
CA LEU A 31 -3.68 -9.37 -3.27
C LEU A 31 -3.93 -8.52 -4.53
N LEU A 32 -3.60 -7.22 -4.48
CA LEU A 32 -3.70 -6.31 -5.63
C LEU A 32 -2.85 -6.83 -6.80
N GLU A 33 -1.58 -7.14 -6.56
CA GLU A 33 -0.66 -7.65 -7.58
C GLU A 33 -1.12 -8.98 -8.19
N GLN A 34 -1.58 -9.91 -7.35
CA GLN A 34 -2.05 -11.23 -7.80
C GLN A 34 -3.32 -11.15 -8.65
N ASN A 35 -4.19 -10.17 -8.41
CA ASN A 35 -5.48 -10.04 -9.09
C ASN A 35 -5.49 -9.01 -10.22
N ALA A 36 -4.45 -8.17 -10.33
CA ALA A 36 -4.38 -7.00 -11.20
C ALA A 36 -4.77 -7.27 -12.66
N ALA A 37 -4.38 -8.42 -13.22
CA ALA A 37 -4.66 -8.78 -14.61
C ALA A 37 -6.16 -8.93 -14.92
N SER A 38 -6.97 -9.24 -13.91
CA SER A 38 -8.41 -9.48 -14.04
C SER A 38 -9.28 -8.33 -13.52
N MET A 39 -8.66 -7.32 -12.89
CA MET A 39 -9.39 -6.23 -12.28
C MET A 39 -9.87 -5.21 -13.32
N ARG A 40 -11.08 -4.71 -13.09
CA ARG A 40 -11.64 -3.59 -13.82
C ARG A 40 -11.09 -2.28 -13.24
N LEU A 41 -10.67 -1.36 -14.11
CA LEU A 41 -10.31 -0.01 -13.71
C LEU A 41 -11.51 0.94 -13.83
N THR A 42 -11.64 1.87 -12.88
CA THR A 42 -12.59 3.00 -12.91
C THR A 42 -11.89 4.32 -12.59
N GLY A 43 -12.58 5.46 -12.75
CA GLY A 43 -12.00 6.78 -12.50
C GLY A 43 -11.24 7.36 -13.71
N ASP A 44 -10.08 7.95 -13.45
CA ASP A 44 -9.20 8.64 -14.42
C ASP A 44 -8.33 7.65 -15.23
N VAL A 45 -8.99 6.69 -15.87
CA VAL A 45 -8.37 5.59 -16.62
C VAL A 45 -8.13 6.02 -18.06
N ARG A 46 -6.92 5.78 -18.57
CA ARG A 46 -6.59 6.02 -19.98
C ARG A 46 -7.09 4.86 -20.85
N ALA A 47 -7.27 5.11 -22.15
CA ALA A 47 -7.66 4.04 -23.07
C ALA A 47 -6.64 2.90 -23.03
N GLU A 48 -7.14 1.67 -22.92
CA GLU A 48 -6.35 0.42 -22.87
C GLU A 48 -5.42 0.26 -21.66
N GLU A 49 -5.47 1.17 -20.69
CA GLU A 49 -4.66 1.09 -19.49
C GLU A 49 -5.02 -0.14 -18.65
N LYS A 50 -3.99 -0.84 -18.18
CA LYS A 50 -4.13 -2.01 -17.31
C LYS A 50 -3.48 -1.77 -15.97
N LEU A 51 -4.11 -2.29 -14.91
CA LEU A 51 -3.54 -2.20 -13.56
C LEU A 51 -2.15 -2.83 -13.50
N THR A 52 -1.93 -3.93 -14.22
CA THR A 52 -0.62 -4.59 -14.34
C THR A 52 0.48 -3.66 -14.85
N GLU A 53 0.16 -2.73 -15.75
CA GLU A 53 1.14 -1.77 -16.28
C GLU A 53 1.47 -0.67 -15.28
N ILE A 54 0.49 -0.26 -14.47
CA ILE A 54 0.71 0.68 -13.36
C ILE A 54 1.61 0.01 -12.30
N LEU A 55 1.27 -1.21 -11.88
CA LEU A 55 2.00 -1.93 -10.84
C LEU A 55 3.40 -2.36 -11.30
N ALA A 56 3.60 -2.67 -12.60
CA ALA A 56 4.93 -2.97 -13.12
C ALA A 56 5.94 -1.82 -12.91
N LYS A 57 5.47 -0.55 -12.93
CA LYS A 57 6.34 0.61 -12.62
C LYS A 57 6.74 0.65 -11.15
N VAL A 58 5.82 0.26 -10.26
CA VAL A 58 6.08 0.15 -8.81
C VAL A 58 7.07 -0.99 -8.54
N GLN A 59 6.89 -2.13 -9.20
CA GLN A 59 7.80 -3.28 -9.08
C GLN A 59 9.21 -2.91 -9.56
N ALA A 60 9.34 -2.28 -10.74
CA ALA A 60 10.64 -1.84 -11.24
C ALA A 60 11.33 -0.83 -10.30
N TYR A 61 10.57 0.05 -9.65
CA TYR A 61 11.09 0.96 -8.62
C TYR A 61 11.62 0.20 -7.39
N ASN A 62 10.85 -0.75 -6.88
CA ASN A 62 11.25 -1.57 -5.73
C ASN A 62 12.48 -2.44 -6.05
N ASP A 63 12.54 -3.02 -7.24
CA ASP A 63 13.69 -3.81 -7.71
C ASP A 63 14.95 -2.94 -7.82
N GLU A 64 14.84 -1.70 -8.29
CA GLU A 64 15.95 -0.76 -8.32
C GLU A 64 16.44 -0.43 -6.90
N ILE A 65 15.54 -0.19 -5.94
CA ILE A 65 15.91 0.00 -4.53
C ILE A 65 16.69 -1.21 -4.01
N LEU A 66 16.13 -2.41 -4.16
CA LEU A 66 16.73 -3.63 -3.63
C LEU A 66 18.10 -3.89 -4.25
N THR A 67 18.24 -3.70 -5.56
CA THR A 67 19.52 -3.84 -6.27
C THR A 67 20.55 -2.87 -5.70
N ARG A 68 20.22 -1.58 -5.60
CA ARG A 68 21.13 -0.56 -5.06
C ARG A 68 21.54 -0.83 -3.62
N LEU A 69 20.58 -1.20 -2.75
CA LEU A 69 20.87 -1.57 -1.37
C LEU A 69 21.79 -2.79 -1.28
N SER A 70 21.59 -3.80 -2.14
CA SER A 70 22.45 -4.99 -2.18
C SER A 70 23.87 -4.70 -2.67
N GLU A 71 24.03 -3.69 -3.54
CA GLU A 71 25.31 -3.26 -4.10
C GLU A 71 25.98 -2.14 -3.28
N GLY A 72 25.34 -1.67 -2.21
CA GLY A 72 25.83 -0.56 -1.38
C GLY A 72 25.83 0.79 -2.10
N GLN A 73 24.97 0.96 -3.10
CA GLN A 73 24.79 2.21 -3.84
C GLN A 73 23.79 3.15 -3.15
N ASP A 74 23.92 4.44 -3.43
CA ASP A 74 22.98 5.47 -2.98
C ASP A 74 21.64 5.42 -3.76
N LEU A 75 20.54 5.79 -3.09
CA LEU A 75 19.18 5.86 -3.63
C LEU A 75 18.84 7.23 -4.27
N GLU A 76 19.67 8.26 -4.09
CA GLU A 76 19.48 9.61 -4.64
C GLU A 76 19.50 9.62 -6.17
N ASN A 77 20.30 8.75 -6.80
CA ASN A 77 20.50 8.71 -8.24
C ASN A 77 19.70 7.60 -8.95
N MET A 78 18.53 7.25 -8.41
CA MET A 78 17.63 6.28 -9.03
C MET A 78 17.08 6.76 -10.38
N THR A 79 16.97 5.83 -11.33
CA THR A 79 16.54 6.08 -12.71
C THR A 79 15.06 5.84 -12.93
N SER A 80 14.37 5.17 -11.99
CA SER A 80 12.94 4.95 -12.06
C SER A 80 12.15 6.26 -12.26
N ALA A 81 11.13 6.18 -13.10
CA ALA A 81 10.15 7.24 -13.28
C ALA A 81 9.29 7.44 -12.04
N VAL A 82 9.17 6.42 -11.18
CA VAL A 82 8.55 6.52 -9.86
C VAL A 82 9.57 7.10 -8.88
N SER A 83 9.17 8.11 -8.12
CA SER A 83 9.98 8.71 -7.06
C SER A 83 9.64 8.18 -5.68
N HIS A 84 8.38 7.79 -5.47
CA HIS A 84 7.88 7.38 -4.17
C HIS A 84 6.61 6.54 -4.32
N THR A 85 6.41 5.61 -3.40
CA THR A 85 5.19 4.84 -3.26
C THR A 85 4.80 4.75 -1.79
N ASP A 86 3.52 4.95 -1.49
CA ASP A 86 2.95 4.83 -0.14
C ASP A 86 1.66 4.02 -0.22
N THR A 87 1.47 3.09 0.71
CA THR A 87 0.23 2.30 0.80
C THR A 87 -0.42 2.54 2.14
N LYS A 88 -1.70 2.93 2.13
CA LYS A 88 -2.48 3.15 3.35
C LYS A 88 -3.80 2.45 3.27
N CYS A 89 -4.09 1.65 4.29
CA CYS A 89 -5.36 0.94 4.44
C CYS A 89 -6.13 1.52 5.63
N SER A 90 -7.44 1.68 5.48
CA SER A 90 -8.36 2.08 6.54
C SER A 90 -9.45 1.02 6.66
N ILE A 91 -9.56 0.43 7.85
CA ILE A 91 -10.57 -0.59 8.15
C ILE A 91 -11.94 0.09 8.26
N ASP A 92 -12.94 -0.44 7.56
CA ASP A 92 -14.31 0.05 7.62
C ASP A 92 -14.90 -0.15 9.03
N GLN A 93 -15.92 0.65 9.40
CA GLN A 93 -16.53 0.60 10.74
C GLN A 93 -17.05 -0.79 11.16
N GLY A 94 -17.32 -1.67 10.19
CA GLY A 94 -17.76 -3.04 10.44
C GLY A 94 -16.63 -4.04 10.72
N GLY A 95 -15.36 -3.66 10.55
CA GLY A 95 -14.20 -4.52 10.77
C GLY A 95 -14.02 -5.67 9.76
N LYS A 96 -14.87 -5.74 8.73
CA LYS A 96 -14.91 -6.84 7.75
C LYS A 96 -14.27 -6.53 6.41
N SER A 97 -13.91 -5.27 6.20
CA SER A 97 -13.30 -4.78 4.97
C SER A 97 -12.37 -3.63 5.29
N ALA A 98 -11.42 -3.39 4.40
CA ALA A 98 -10.60 -2.19 4.41
C ALA A 98 -10.57 -1.54 3.03
N VAL A 99 -10.45 -0.22 3.03
CA VAL A 99 -10.18 0.58 1.84
C VAL A 99 -8.70 0.91 1.82
N CYS A 100 -8.01 0.46 0.79
CA CYS A 100 -6.59 0.71 0.61
C CYS A 100 -6.35 1.69 -0.54
N ASN A 101 -5.33 2.52 -0.37
CA ASN A 101 -4.88 3.52 -1.34
C ASN A 101 -3.38 3.28 -1.55
N LEU A 102 -2.99 2.94 -2.78
CA LEU A 102 -1.60 2.94 -3.23
C LEU A 102 -1.34 4.26 -3.96
N LEU A 103 -0.63 5.17 -3.31
CA LEU A 103 -0.15 6.41 -3.90
C LEU A 103 1.19 6.16 -4.61
N ILE A 104 1.27 6.57 -5.87
CA ILE A 104 2.46 6.48 -6.70
C ILE A 104 2.80 7.89 -7.17
N SER A 105 3.96 8.40 -6.76
CA SER A 105 4.49 9.68 -7.21
C SER A 105 5.50 9.46 -8.33
N TYR A 106 5.43 10.29 -9.37
CA TYR A 106 6.30 10.21 -10.55
C TYR A 106 7.22 11.44 -10.67
N ARG A 107 8.36 11.26 -11.35
CA ARG A 107 9.28 12.33 -11.75
C ARG A 107 9.00 12.75 -13.21
N PRO A 108 9.10 14.06 -13.55
CA PRO A 108 9.37 15.20 -12.67
C PRO A 108 8.16 15.63 -11.82
N LEU A 109 6.94 15.33 -12.26
CA LEU A 109 5.67 15.63 -11.58
C LEU A 109 4.63 14.58 -11.97
N GLY A 110 3.58 14.48 -11.14
CA GLY A 110 2.41 13.64 -11.38
C GLY A 110 2.22 12.58 -10.29
N GLU A 111 0.96 12.33 -9.95
CA GLU A 111 0.57 11.33 -8.95
C GLU A 111 -0.50 10.40 -9.52
N THR A 112 -0.49 9.16 -9.07
CA THR A 112 -1.57 8.21 -9.32
C THR A 112 -1.91 7.54 -8.02
N ASN A 113 -3.18 7.62 -7.61
CA ASN A 113 -3.70 6.87 -6.49
C ASN A 113 -4.58 5.74 -7.01
N VAL A 114 -4.22 4.52 -6.62
CA VAL A 114 -4.98 3.29 -6.88
C VAL A 114 -5.75 2.95 -5.62
N ARG A 115 -7.06 3.18 -5.63
CA ARG A 115 -7.96 2.84 -4.52
C ARG A 115 -8.62 1.50 -4.77
N PHE A 116 -8.57 0.60 -3.80
CA PHE A 116 -9.14 -0.75 -3.90
C PHE A 116 -9.67 -1.22 -2.54
N HIS A 117 -10.60 -2.17 -2.56
CA HIS A 117 -11.21 -2.73 -1.36
C HIS A 117 -10.70 -4.14 -1.11
N VAL A 118 -10.41 -4.46 0.14
CA VAL A 118 -10.06 -5.81 0.58
C VAL A 118 -11.05 -6.32 1.62
N ASP A 119 -11.36 -7.61 1.53
CA ASP A 119 -12.16 -8.32 2.52
C ASP A 119 -11.25 -8.85 3.63
N LEU A 120 -11.69 -8.74 4.88
CA LEU A 120 -10.93 -9.16 6.06
C LEU A 120 -11.60 -10.38 6.73
N ASP A 121 -10.77 -11.27 7.29
CA ASP A 121 -11.25 -12.30 8.22
C ASP A 121 -11.46 -11.73 9.64
N ASP A 122 -11.98 -12.55 10.55
CA ASP A 122 -12.23 -12.17 11.95
C ASP A 122 -10.95 -11.80 12.73
N ALA A 123 -9.77 -12.13 12.20
CA ALA A 123 -8.47 -11.79 12.76
C ALA A 123 -7.85 -10.54 12.08
N GLY A 124 -8.57 -9.89 11.17
CA GLY A 124 -8.11 -8.69 10.46
C GLY A 124 -7.11 -8.96 9.34
N ASN A 125 -6.96 -10.21 8.88
CA ASN A 125 -6.11 -10.54 7.74
C ASN A 125 -6.88 -10.30 6.44
N ALA A 126 -6.19 -9.79 5.41
CA ALA A 126 -6.78 -9.68 4.09
C ALA A 126 -6.94 -11.07 3.44
N VAL A 127 -8.16 -11.42 3.05
CA VAL A 127 -8.51 -12.73 2.47
C VAL A 127 -9.15 -12.62 1.09
N GLY A 128 -9.56 -11.41 0.68
CA GLY A 128 -10.18 -11.15 -0.61
C GLY A 128 -9.92 -9.73 -1.08
N ILE A 129 -10.12 -9.48 -2.36
CA ILE A 129 -10.02 -8.16 -2.97
C ILE A 129 -11.18 -7.95 -3.95
N SER A 130 -11.73 -6.74 -3.96
CA SER A 130 -12.72 -6.36 -4.96
C SER A 130 -12.13 -6.47 -6.37
N ASN A 131 -12.92 -6.91 -7.34
CA ASN A 131 -12.49 -6.99 -8.73
C ASN A 131 -12.36 -5.62 -9.44
N THR A 132 -12.47 -4.52 -8.71
CA THR A 132 -12.40 -3.15 -9.24
C THR A 132 -11.33 -2.37 -8.49
N ALA A 133 -10.55 -1.56 -9.22
CA ALA A 133 -9.69 -0.52 -8.64
C ALA A 133 -10.04 0.82 -9.26
N ASP A 134 -10.16 1.84 -8.41
CA ASP A 134 -10.45 3.21 -8.82
C ASP A 134 -9.14 4.00 -8.94
N ILE A 135 -8.94 4.61 -10.10
CA ILE A 135 -7.73 5.37 -10.43
C ILE A 135 -8.06 6.84 -10.32
N THR A 136 -7.24 7.57 -9.57
CA THR A 136 -7.28 9.04 -9.52
C THR A 136 -5.89 9.58 -9.82
N ARG A 137 -5.82 10.74 -10.49
CA ARG A 137 -4.53 11.34 -10.86
C ARG A 137 -4.39 12.74 -10.30
N GLY A 138 -3.20 13.02 -9.78
CA GLY A 138 -2.78 14.38 -9.43
C GLY A 138 -1.91 14.95 -10.55
N ASP A 139 -2.22 16.18 -10.96
CA ASP A 139 -1.42 16.98 -11.91
C ASP A 139 -0.29 17.74 -11.19
#